data_AF-A0A0Q4F6S4-F1
#
_entry.id   AF-A0A0Q4F6S4-F1
#
_cell.length_a   1.000
_cell.length_b   1.000
_cell.length_c   1.000
_cell.angle_alpha   90.00
_cell.angle_beta   90.00
_cell.angle_gamma   90.00
#
_symmetry.space_group_name_H-M   'P 1'
#
loop_
_entity.id
_entity.type
_entity.pdbx_description
1 polymer ?
#
loop_
_entity_poly.entity_id
_entity_poly.type
_entity_poly.pdbx_seq_one_letter_code
_entity_poly.pdbx_strand_id
1 'polypeptide(L)'
;MKKSTSLTLASTGLGLGLLMAVAVPLSASAHVSVTPAATAAGSYTVLTFAVPHGCDGSATTSITIDVPESIASVTPTVNPNWDVSKTMTPLATPATNAHGATATERVGQVVYTAKTPLADGYRDTFALSLQLPADAAGTTLDFPVLQTCETGSTNWNEIPADGADEDSVEHPAPSITVTDAVATEADGDPMNAASASSDASGSASSAASGSSDDVLARVLGIGGLVVGAVGVVIAVVATRRSRAA
;
A
#
# COMPACT_ATOMS: atom_id res chain seq x y z
N MET A 1 -68.46 37.08 -0.97
CA MET A 1 -68.48 37.42 0.48
C MET A 1 -68.38 36.13 1.28
N LYS A 2 -67.30 35.99 2.09
CA LYS A 2 -67.25 35.50 3.51
C LYS A 2 -68.11 34.26 3.89
N LYS A 3 -67.68 33.17 4.55
CA LYS A 3 -66.49 32.74 5.34
C LYS A 3 -66.58 31.19 5.44
N SER A 4 -65.50 30.43 5.22
CA SER A 4 -64.70 29.72 6.25
C SER A 4 -65.47 28.80 7.21
N THR A 5 -65.14 27.49 7.25
CA THR A 5 -64.63 26.77 8.44
C THR A 5 -64.24 25.33 8.08
N SER A 6 -63.01 24.96 8.44
CA SER A 6 -62.31 23.70 8.22
C SER A 6 -62.80 22.56 9.13
N LEU A 7 -62.54 21.30 8.76
CA LEU A 7 -62.16 20.28 9.73
C LEU A 7 -61.13 19.31 9.13
N THR A 8 -59.97 19.27 9.77
CA THR A 8 -58.80 18.41 9.57
C THR A 8 -59.01 17.04 10.22
N LEU A 9 -58.48 15.97 9.61
CA LEU A 9 -57.92 14.78 10.27
C LEU A 9 -57.05 14.07 9.20
N ALA A 10 -55.75 14.39 9.12
CA ALA A 10 -54.65 13.72 9.82
C ALA A 10 -54.54 12.22 9.48
N SER A 11 -53.71 11.91 8.47
CA SER A 11 -53.08 10.60 8.30
C SER A 11 -51.66 10.78 7.74
N THR A 12 -50.77 11.28 8.60
CA THR A 12 -49.32 11.22 8.43
C THR A 12 -48.85 9.81 8.81
N GLY A 13 -48.60 8.96 7.82
CA GLY A 13 -47.88 7.70 7.99
C GLY A 13 -46.62 7.75 7.13
N LEU A 14 -45.46 7.85 7.79
CA LEU A 14 -44.14 8.07 7.21
C LEU A 14 -43.81 7.08 6.09
N GLY A 15 -43.90 7.53 4.84
CA GLY A 15 -43.10 6.98 3.75
C GLY A 15 -41.74 7.64 3.77
N LEU A 16 -40.76 7.07 4.47
CA LEU A 16 -39.36 7.44 4.32
C LEU A 16 -38.44 6.28 4.76
N GLY A 17 -38.62 5.12 4.13
CA GLY A 17 -37.57 4.10 4.09
C GLY A 17 -36.48 4.53 3.10
N LEU A 18 -35.78 5.61 3.40
CA LEU A 18 -34.59 6.02 2.68
C LEU A 18 -33.53 4.94 2.97
N LEU A 19 -33.39 3.98 2.04
CA LEU A 19 -32.20 3.17 1.91
C LEU A 19 -31.04 4.13 1.69
N MET A 20 -30.44 4.59 2.78
CA MET A 20 -29.05 5.01 2.81
C MET A 20 -28.23 3.75 2.57
N ALA A 21 -28.17 3.35 1.31
CA ALA A 21 -27.00 2.65 0.81
C ALA A 21 -25.85 3.64 1.03
N VAL A 22 -25.21 3.54 2.19
CA VAL A 22 -23.87 4.04 2.37
C VAL A 22 -23.06 3.27 1.34
N ALA A 23 -22.94 3.86 0.15
CA ALA A 23 -21.87 3.54 -0.76
C ALA A 23 -20.62 3.92 0.03
N VAL A 24 -20.12 2.97 0.80
CA VAL A 24 -18.73 3.00 1.24
C VAL A 24 -17.98 3.10 -0.08
N PRO A 25 -17.27 4.21 -0.38
CA PRO A 25 -16.41 4.21 -1.54
C PRO A 25 -15.50 3.01 -1.33
N LEU A 26 -15.70 1.99 -2.16
CA LEU A 26 -14.67 0.99 -2.37
C LEU A 26 -13.60 1.81 -3.06
N SER A 27 -12.68 2.40 -2.30
CA SER A 27 -11.42 2.90 -2.80
C SER A 27 -10.70 1.69 -3.37
N ALA A 28 -11.08 1.29 -4.58
CA ALA A 28 -10.28 0.44 -5.40
C ALA A 28 -9.00 1.24 -5.60
N SER A 29 -7.91 0.81 -4.96
CA SER A 29 -6.63 1.51 -4.94
C SER A 29 -6.18 1.81 -6.38
N ALA A 30 -6.47 3.03 -6.84
CA ALA A 30 -6.13 3.55 -8.15
C ALA A 30 -4.73 4.21 -8.14
N HIS A 31 -4.21 4.51 -6.95
CA HIS A 31 -2.92 5.18 -6.81
C HIS A 31 -1.77 4.21 -7.03
N VAL A 32 -0.66 4.73 -7.57
CA VAL A 32 0.62 4.03 -7.51
C VAL A 32 1.00 3.89 -6.05
N SER A 33 1.31 2.66 -5.62
CA SER A 33 1.70 2.38 -4.24
C SER A 33 3.11 1.83 -4.17
N VAL A 34 3.77 2.00 -3.03
CA VAL A 34 5.06 1.35 -2.73
C VAL A 34 4.93 0.44 -1.52
N THR A 35 5.48 -0.77 -1.63
CA THR A 35 5.54 -1.73 -0.51
C THR A 35 7.00 -2.03 -0.17
N PRO A 36 7.48 -1.64 1.02
CA PRO A 36 8.82 -1.98 1.49
C PRO A 36 8.89 -3.40 2.07
N ALA A 37 9.97 -4.12 1.79
CA ALA A 37 10.27 -5.39 2.47
C ALA A 37 10.80 -5.20 3.90
N ALA A 38 11.47 -4.07 4.14
CA ALA A 38 11.96 -3.61 5.43
C ALA A 38 11.99 -2.07 5.47
N THR A 39 11.87 -1.49 6.65
CA THR A 39 11.81 -0.03 6.86
C THR A 39 12.86 0.48 7.85
N ALA A 40 13.66 -0.38 8.47
CA ALA A 40 14.63 0.03 9.49
C ALA A 40 15.73 0.93 8.91
N ALA A 41 16.07 2.02 9.59
CA ALA A 41 17.16 2.91 9.21
C ALA A 41 18.47 2.13 9.00
N GLY A 42 19.19 2.43 7.92
CA GLY A 42 20.43 1.75 7.54
C GLY A 42 20.27 0.36 6.94
N SER A 43 19.06 -0.23 6.94
CA SER A 43 18.83 -1.57 6.38
C SER A 43 18.76 -1.54 4.85
N TYR A 44 19.11 -2.68 4.24
CA TYR A 44 18.78 -2.94 2.84
C TYR A 44 17.33 -3.38 2.73
N THR A 45 16.63 -2.84 1.74
CA THR A 45 15.22 -3.15 1.47
C THR A 45 14.98 -3.30 -0.02
N VAL A 46 13.89 -3.99 -0.36
CA VAL A 46 13.32 -3.98 -1.70
C VAL A 46 12.01 -3.21 -1.63
N LEU A 47 11.93 -2.13 -2.39
CA LEU A 47 10.72 -1.35 -2.57
C LEU A 47 10.01 -1.84 -3.83
N THR A 48 8.77 -2.32 -3.67
CA THR A 48 7.95 -2.77 -4.79
C THR A 48 6.89 -1.72 -5.11
N PHE A 49 7.07 -1.04 -6.23
CA PHE A 49 6.12 -0.09 -6.78
C PHE A 49 5.07 -0.83 -7.60
N ALA A 50 3.82 -0.43 -7.48
CA ALA A 50 2.70 -1.07 -8.14
C ALA A 50 1.91 -0.03 -8.95
N VAL A 51 1.75 -0.27 -10.26
CA VAL A 51 1.00 0.61 -11.15
C VAL A 51 -0.29 -0.11 -11.54
N PRO A 52 -1.46 0.29 -11.00
CA PRO A 52 -2.67 -0.51 -11.08
C PRO A 52 -3.41 -0.42 -12.43
N HIS A 53 -3.25 0.67 -13.17
CA HIS A 53 -4.01 0.97 -14.39
C HIS A 53 -3.28 1.98 -15.29
N GLY A 54 -3.86 2.29 -16.45
CA GLY A 54 -3.38 3.30 -17.39
C GLY A 54 -3.80 4.74 -17.04
N CYS A 55 -3.38 5.74 -17.81
CA CYS A 55 -3.74 7.14 -17.59
C CYS A 55 -5.08 7.41 -18.29
N ASP A 56 -6.15 7.67 -17.53
CA ASP A 56 -7.50 7.91 -18.08
C ASP A 56 -7.94 6.82 -19.10
N GLY A 57 -7.57 5.55 -18.85
CA GLY A 57 -7.84 4.43 -19.74
C GLY A 57 -6.81 4.22 -20.88
N SER A 58 -5.81 5.09 -21.00
CA SER A 58 -4.72 4.95 -21.98
C SER A 58 -3.60 4.05 -21.47
N ALA A 59 -3.07 3.18 -22.34
CA ALA A 59 -2.04 2.22 -21.96
C ALA A 59 -0.73 2.90 -21.51
N THR A 60 -0.11 2.37 -20.46
CA THR A 60 1.14 2.91 -19.91
C THR A 60 2.33 2.51 -20.76
N THR A 61 3.17 3.48 -21.11
CA THR A 61 4.37 3.29 -21.93
C THR A 61 5.66 3.49 -21.15
N SER A 62 5.65 4.28 -20.08
CA SER A 62 6.82 4.52 -19.23
C SER A 62 6.44 4.78 -17.78
N ILE A 63 7.28 4.29 -16.88
CA ILE A 63 7.24 4.58 -15.44
C ILE A 63 8.61 5.13 -15.04
N THR A 64 8.63 6.39 -14.62
CA THR A 64 9.83 7.05 -14.08
C THR A 64 9.65 7.20 -12.57
N ILE A 65 10.56 6.61 -11.80
CA ILE A 65 10.57 6.68 -10.35
C ILE A 65 11.71 7.61 -9.93
N ASP A 66 11.36 8.70 -9.27
CA ASP A 66 12.33 9.63 -8.68
C ASP A 66 12.89 9.07 -7.39
N VAL A 67 14.22 9.16 -7.24
CA VAL A 67 14.95 8.65 -6.09
C VAL A 67 15.32 9.83 -5.18
N PRO A 68 14.96 9.81 -3.89
CA PRO A 68 15.32 10.85 -2.93
C PRO A 68 16.83 11.10 -2.88
N GLU A 69 17.22 12.34 -2.61
CA GLU A 69 18.64 12.73 -2.49
C GLU A 69 19.40 11.98 -1.39
N SER A 70 18.69 11.57 -0.34
CA SER A 70 19.25 10.78 0.76
C SER A 70 19.63 9.34 0.36
N ILE A 71 19.15 8.85 -0.79
CA ILE A 71 19.47 7.51 -1.30
C ILE A 71 20.67 7.59 -2.24
N ALA A 72 21.80 7.03 -1.81
CA ALA A 72 23.04 7.06 -2.57
C ALA A 72 23.06 6.10 -3.78
N SER A 73 22.43 4.94 -3.66
CA SER A 73 22.46 3.89 -4.69
C SER A 73 21.16 3.11 -4.75
N VAL A 74 20.75 2.78 -5.97
CA VAL A 74 19.57 1.98 -6.27
C VAL A 74 19.93 0.93 -7.31
N THR A 75 19.51 -0.30 -7.09
CA THR A 75 19.58 -1.41 -8.04
C THR A 75 18.18 -1.81 -8.46
N PRO A 76 17.72 -1.41 -9.66
CA PRO A 76 16.45 -1.83 -10.19
C PRO A 76 16.47 -3.28 -10.63
N THR A 77 15.36 -3.96 -10.41
CA THR A 77 15.15 -5.34 -10.86
C THR A 77 14.82 -5.34 -12.35
N VAL A 78 15.44 -6.24 -13.11
CA VAL A 78 15.09 -6.43 -14.52
C VAL A 78 13.68 -6.99 -14.62
N ASN A 79 12.81 -6.32 -15.38
CA ASN A 79 11.46 -6.78 -15.68
C ASN A 79 11.40 -7.28 -17.14
N PRO A 80 10.90 -8.50 -17.44
CA PRO A 80 10.87 -9.02 -18.80
C PRO A 80 10.05 -8.16 -19.78
N ASN A 81 9.02 -7.45 -19.29
CA ASN A 81 8.11 -6.64 -20.11
C ASN A 81 8.62 -5.21 -20.36
N TRP A 82 9.71 -4.79 -19.70
CA TRP A 82 10.20 -3.42 -19.71
C TRP A 82 11.70 -3.36 -19.96
N ASP A 83 12.15 -2.30 -20.62
CA ASP A 83 13.55 -1.91 -20.65
C ASP A 83 13.82 -0.95 -19.50
N VAL A 84 14.87 -1.21 -18.72
CA VAL A 84 15.20 -0.42 -17.51
C VAL A 84 16.48 0.38 -17.71
N SER A 85 16.45 1.63 -17.27
CA SER A 85 17.61 2.52 -17.28
C SER A 85 17.70 3.36 -16.00
N LYS A 86 18.89 3.89 -15.72
CA LYS A 86 19.15 4.79 -14.59
C LYS A 86 19.57 6.14 -15.14
N THR A 87 18.96 7.21 -14.63
CA THR A 87 19.44 8.56 -14.84
C THR A 87 20.33 8.94 -13.65
N MET A 88 21.59 9.23 -13.92
CA MET A 88 22.54 9.67 -12.91
C MET A 88 22.37 11.17 -12.65
N THR A 89 22.52 11.58 -11.39
CA THR A 89 22.45 12.98 -10.96
C THR A 89 23.72 13.33 -10.17
N PRO A 90 24.37 14.47 -10.46
CA PRO A 90 25.54 14.92 -9.72
C PRO A 90 25.25 15.08 -8.22
N LEU A 91 26.19 14.65 -7.39
CA LEU A 91 26.17 14.94 -5.96
C LEU A 91 26.73 16.33 -5.71
N ALA A 92 26.05 17.11 -4.86
CA ALA A 92 26.57 18.42 -4.42
C ALA A 92 27.90 18.28 -3.68
N THR A 93 28.07 17.20 -2.92
CA THR A 93 29.32 16.84 -2.26
C THR A 93 29.67 15.39 -2.59
N PRO A 94 30.89 15.10 -3.11
CA PRO A 94 31.31 13.72 -3.34
C PRO A 94 31.23 12.88 -2.06
N ALA A 95 30.68 11.68 -2.16
CA ALA A 95 30.53 10.75 -1.05
C ALA A 95 31.41 9.51 -1.25
N THR A 96 31.94 8.94 -0.18
CA THR A 96 32.66 7.66 -0.28
C THR A 96 31.65 6.52 -0.19
N ASN A 97 31.64 5.62 -1.17
CA ASN A 97 30.76 4.45 -1.14
C ASN A 97 31.29 3.38 -0.16
N ALA A 98 30.50 2.32 0.07
CA ALA A 98 30.85 1.23 0.97
C ALA A 98 32.15 0.46 0.58
N HIS A 99 32.66 0.66 -0.64
CA HIS A 99 33.88 0.04 -1.15
C HIS A 99 35.08 1.00 -1.17
N GLY A 100 34.97 2.18 -0.55
CA GLY A 100 36.07 3.15 -0.45
C GLY A 100 36.30 3.99 -1.70
N ALA A 101 35.44 3.90 -2.72
CA ALA A 101 35.53 4.74 -3.91
C ALA A 101 34.70 6.02 -3.75
N THR A 102 35.24 7.13 -4.23
CA THR A 102 34.52 8.41 -4.28
C THR A 102 33.44 8.36 -5.36
N ALA A 103 32.19 8.49 -4.97
CA ALA A 103 31.05 8.72 -5.85
C ALA A 103 30.83 10.22 -6.01
N THR A 104 30.74 10.67 -7.27
CA THR A 104 30.41 12.05 -7.64
C THR A 104 28.98 12.20 -8.16
N GLU A 105 28.29 11.08 -8.37
CA GLU A 105 26.92 11.00 -8.86
C GLU A 105 26.14 9.93 -8.09
N ARG A 106 24.82 10.08 -8.03
CA ARG A 106 23.87 9.10 -7.51
C ARG A 106 22.86 8.74 -8.59
N VAL A 107 22.09 7.67 -8.35
CA VAL A 107 20.90 7.42 -9.17
C VAL A 107 19.83 8.44 -8.78
N GLY A 108 19.47 9.34 -9.70
CA GLY A 108 18.41 10.32 -9.50
C GLY A 108 17.04 9.80 -9.91
N GLN A 109 16.99 8.98 -10.97
CA GLN A 109 15.76 8.37 -11.45
C GLN A 109 16.02 6.95 -11.95
N VAL A 110 14.99 6.11 -11.83
CA VAL A 110 14.91 4.83 -12.54
C VAL A 110 13.77 4.90 -13.53
N VAL A 111 14.04 4.60 -14.80
CA VAL A 111 13.04 4.64 -15.87
C VAL A 111 12.82 3.24 -16.40
N TYR A 112 11.57 2.78 -16.36
CA TYR A 112 11.10 1.58 -17.04
C TYR A 112 10.28 1.97 -18.25
N THR A 113 10.71 1.55 -19.44
CA THR A 113 9.99 1.75 -20.70
C THR A 113 9.37 0.45 -21.17
N ALA A 114 8.08 0.44 -21.45
CA ALA A 114 7.36 -0.77 -21.82
C ALA A 114 7.81 -1.26 -23.20
N LYS A 115 8.11 -2.55 -23.33
CA LYS A 115 8.34 -3.18 -24.65
C LYS A 115 7.04 -3.32 -25.44
N THR A 116 5.94 -3.47 -24.73
CA THR A 116 4.57 -3.39 -25.22
C THR A 116 3.78 -2.60 -24.18
N PRO A 117 3.03 -1.56 -24.57
CA PRO A 117 2.30 -0.73 -23.62
C PRO A 117 1.42 -1.58 -22.68
N LEU A 118 1.49 -1.30 -21.38
CA LEU A 118 0.66 -1.96 -20.38
C LEU A 118 -0.78 -1.44 -20.56
N ALA A 119 -1.64 -2.29 -21.10
CA ALA A 119 -3.04 -1.96 -21.33
C ALA A 119 -3.75 -1.61 -20.03
N ASP A 120 -4.72 -0.71 -20.13
CA ASP A 120 -5.57 -0.36 -19.00
C ASP A 120 -6.34 -1.59 -18.45
N GLY A 121 -6.60 -1.59 -17.15
CA GLY A 121 -7.19 -2.73 -16.44
C GLY A 121 -6.20 -3.86 -16.10
N TYR A 122 -4.93 -3.72 -16.49
CA TYR A 122 -3.84 -4.59 -16.06
C TYR A 122 -2.85 -3.83 -15.18
N ARG A 123 -2.23 -4.55 -14.26
CA ARG A 123 -1.25 -4.05 -13.31
C ARG A 123 0.10 -4.67 -13.55
N ASP A 124 1.17 -3.90 -13.33
CA ASP A 124 2.54 -4.41 -13.23
C ASP A 124 3.24 -3.84 -11.99
N THR A 125 4.40 -4.40 -11.66
CA THR A 125 5.20 -4.00 -10.51
C THR A 125 6.67 -3.80 -10.86
N PHE A 126 7.31 -2.87 -10.15
CA PHE A 126 8.70 -2.49 -10.34
C PHE A 126 9.43 -2.56 -9.01
N ALA A 127 10.48 -3.37 -8.91
CA ALA A 127 11.20 -3.58 -7.66
C ALA A 127 12.56 -2.89 -7.67
N LEU A 128 12.82 -2.05 -6.67
CA LEU A 128 14.08 -1.35 -6.47
C LEU A 128 14.75 -1.85 -5.20
N SER A 129 15.97 -2.34 -5.30
CA SER A 129 16.81 -2.67 -4.14
C SER A 129 17.68 -1.48 -3.78
N LEU A 130 17.63 -1.06 -2.51
CA LEU A 130 18.39 0.08 -2.00
C LEU A 130 18.68 -0.06 -0.51
N GLN A 131 19.58 0.78 0.00
CA GLN A 131 19.81 0.93 1.43
C GLN A 131 19.11 2.20 1.92
N LEU A 132 18.34 2.08 3.00
CA LEU A 132 17.73 3.24 3.65
C LEU A 132 18.79 4.07 4.39
N PRO A 133 18.68 5.40 4.46
CA PRO A 133 19.66 6.21 5.18
C PRO A 133 19.67 5.83 6.67
N ALA A 134 20.86 5.82 7.27
CA ALA A 134 21.02 5.44 8.68
C ALA A 134 20.48 6.49 9.66
N ASP A 135 20.38 7.74 9.21
CA ASP A 135 19.93 8.92 9.94
C ASP A 135 18.48 9.33 9.64
N ALA A 136 17.74 8.51 8.89
CA ALA A 136 16.36 8.80 8.46
C ALA A 136 15.27 8.25 9.40
N ALA A 137 15.61 7.70 10.56
CA ALA A 137 14.60 7.15 11.49
C ALA A 137 13.51 8.17 11.84
N GLY A 138 12.24 7.77 11.73
CA GLY A 138 11.08 8.62 11.97
C GLY A 138 10.73 9.57 10.81
N THR A 139 11.48 9.54 9.70
CA THR A 139 11.19 10.35 8.52
C THR A 139 10.39 9.56 7.48
N THR A 140 9.64 10.28 6.65
CA THR A 140 9.01 9.73 5.45
C THR A 140 9.90 10.00 4.24
N LEU A 141 10.09 8.97 3.41
CA LEU A 141 10.75 9.08 2.12
C LEU A 141 9.70 8.94 1.02
N ASP A 142 9.52 10.02 0.26
CA ASP A 142 8.62 10.06 -0.89
C ASP A 142 9.36 9.70 -2.18
N PHE A 143 8.74 8.90 -3.02
CA PHE A 143 9.26 8.45 -4.30
C PHE A 143 8.29 8.86 -5.40
N PRO A 144 8.33 10.13 -5.86
CA PRO A 144 7.47 10.58 -6.94
C PRO A 144 7.55 9.66 -8.16
N VAL A 145 6.40 9.41 -8.78
CA VAL A 145 6.33 8.56 -9.98
C VAL A 145 5.64 9.33 -11.11
N LEU A 146 6.36 9.50 -12.23
CA LEU A 146 5.73 9.93 -13.47
C LEU A 146 5.32 8.71 -14.29
N GLN A 147 4.00 8.57 -14.47
CA GLN A 147 3.40 7.57 -15.36
C GLN A 147 3.09 8.22 -16.70
N THR A 148 3.77 7.77 -17.76
CA THR A 148 3.50 8.21 -19.13
C THR A 148 2.69 7.15 -19.85
N CYS A 149 1.64 7.57 -20.54
CA CYS A 149 0.78 6.70 -21.33
C CYS A 149 0.84 7.08 -22.82
N GLU A 150 0.19 6.28 -23.67
CA GLU A 150 0.10 6.60 -25.10
C GLU A 150 -0.61 7.95 -25.33
N THR A 151 -1.57 8.28 -24.47
CA THR A 151 -2.24 9.58 -24.41
C THR A 151 -2.15 10.13 -22.99
N GLY A 152 -1.46 11.25 -22.83
CA GLY A 152 -1.32 11.93 -21.54
C GLY A 152 -0.35 11.26 -20.58
N SER A 153 -0.40 11.72 -19.34
CA SER A 153 0.47 11.27 -18.24
C SER A 153 -0.16 11.64 -16.90
N THR A 154 0.11 10.84 -15.88
CA THR A 154 -0.23 11.14 -14.49
C THR A 154 1.05 11.30 -13.70
N ASN A 155 1.16 12.38 -12.93
CA ASN A 155 2.31 12.65 -12.08
C ASN A 155 1.93 12.41 -10.62
N TRP A 156 2.37 11.27 -10.08
CA TRP A 156 2.15 10.85 -8.70
C TRP A 156 3.22 11.48 -7.81
N ASN A 157 3.06 12.77 -7.51
CA ASN A 157 4.07 13.57 -6.81
C ASN A 157 3.50 14.49 -5.72
N GLU A 158 2.21 14.39 -5.43
CA GLU A 158 1.57 15.23 -4.42
C GLU A 158 1.89 14.71 -3.02
N ILE A 159 2.27 15.63 -2.12
CA ILE A 159 2.55 15.30 -0.72
C ILE A 159 1.39 15.84 0.11
N PRO A 160 0.65 14.98 0.85
CA PRO A 160 -0.39 15.43 1.78
C PRO A 160 0.14 16.43 2.80
N ALA A 161 -0.74 17.30 3.30
CA ALA A 161 -0.38 18.15 4.44
C ALA A 161 -0.03 17.30 5.67
N ASP A 162 0.82 17.83 6.56
CA ASP A 162 1.25 17.11 7.76
C ASP A 162 0.05 16.55 8.56
N GLY A 163 0.04 15.23 8.73
CA GLY A 163 -1.00 14.49 9.46
C GLY A 163 -2.31 14.28 8.69
N ALA A 164 -2.38 14.67 7.42
CA ALA A 164 -3.48 14.31 6.52
C ALA A 164 -3.25 12.92 5.89
N ASP A 165 -4.35 12.24 5.55
CA ASP A 165 -4.31 10.96 4.84
C ASP A 165 -3.79 11.14 3.40
N GLU A 166 -3.15 10.11 2.87
CA GLU A 166 -2.67 10.03 1.48
C GLU A 166 -3.79 10.25 0.44
N ASP A 167 -5.01 9.81 0.74
CA ASP A 167 -6.20 10.02 -0.10
C ASP A 167 -6.74 11.47 -0.06
N SER A 168 -6.09 12.39 0.68
CA SER A 168 -6.47 13.80 0.71
C SER A 168 -6.00 14.58 -0.53
N VAL A 169 -5.12 14.00 -1.33
CA VAL A 169 -4.60 14.54 -2.59
C VAL A 169 -4.94 13.59 -3.74
N GLU A 170 -4.99 14.09 -4.98
CA GLU A 170 -5.49 13.31 -6.13
C GLU A 170 -4.42 12.35 -6.67
N HIS A 171 -3.15 12.75 -6.59
CA HIS A 171 -2.02 11.99 -7.14
C HIS A 171 -0.89 11.88 -6.10
N PRO A 172 -1.12 11.18 -4.97
CA PRO A 172 -0.14 11.08 -3.91
C PRO A 172 1.15 10.42 -4.39
N ALA A 173 2.29 10.96 -3.97
CA ALA A 173 3.58 10.31 -4.16
C ALA A 173 3.64 9.01 -3.33
N PRO A 174 4.07 7.88 -3.91
CA PRO A 174 4.34 6.68 -3.13
C PRO A 174 5.39 6.98 -2.05
N SER A 175 5.12 6.64 -0.79
CA SER A 175 6.02 6.96 0.31
C SER A 175 6.20 5.80 1.29
N ILE A 176 7.30 5.83 2.05
CA ILE A 176 7.54 4.90 3.16
C ILE A 176 8.01 5.68 4.38
N THR A 177 7.59 5.27 5.57
CA THR A 177 8.16 5.75 6.82
C THR A 177 9.34 4.87 7.21
N VAL A 178 10.49 5.48 7.48
CA VAL A 178 11.68 4.79 7.97
C VAL A 178 11.55 4.59 9.47
N THR A 179 11.62 3.34 9.91
CA THR A 179 11.56 2.97 11.32
C THR A 179 12.95 3.02 11.96
N ASP A 180 13.00 2.97 13.29
CA ASP A 180 14.26 2.89 14.02
C ASP A 180 15.15 1.74 13.51
N ALA A 181 16.46 1.95 13.62
CA ALA A 181 17.43 0.90 13.32
C ALA A 181 17.22 -0.30 14.25
N VAL A 182 17.32 -1.52 13.70
CA VAL A 182 17.35 -2.72 14.50
C VAL A 182 18.76 -2.93 15.04
N ALA A 183 18.90 -3.09 16.37
CA ALA A 183 20.17 -3.48 16.96
C ALA A 183 20.53 -4.88 16.42
N THR A 184 21.57 -4.95 15.60
CA THR A 184 22.21 -6.22 15.31
C THR A 184 23.26 -6.43 16.40
N GLU A 185 23.04 -7.43 17.25
CA GLU A 185 24.07 -7.95 18.15
C GLU A 185 25.20 -8.52 17.29
N ALA A 186 26.15 -7.66 16.91
CA ALA A 186 27.34 -8.03 16.15
C ALA A 186 28.55 -8.05 17.09
N ASP A 187 28.50 -8.93 18.09
CA ASP A 187 29.66 -9.44 18.81
C ASP A 187 29.70 -10.97 18.60
N GLY A 188 30.67 -11.45 17.82
CA GLY A 188 30.94 -12.90 17.77
C GLY A 188 31.65 -13.39 16.50
N ASP A 189 32.97 -13.22 16.42
CA ASP A 189 33.81 -14.29 15.85
C ASP A 189 33.63 -15.56 16.70
N PRO A 190 33.49 -16.75 16.08
CA PRO A 190 34.72 -17.46 15.73
C PRO A 190 34.67 -18.23 14.40
N MET A 191 35.86 -18.34 13.81
CA MET A 191 36.22 -19.44 12.92
C MET A 191 35.93 -20.79 13.59
N ASN A 192 35.19 -21.67 12.91
CA ASN A 192 35.65 -23.02 12.62
C ASN A 192 34.65 -23.72 11.68
N ALA A 193 35.11 -23.98 10.46
CA ALA A 193 34.48 -24.93 9.56
C ALA A 193 34.57 -26.35 10.15
N ALA A 194 33.41 -27.00 10.31
CA ALA A 194 33.33 -28.44 10.38
C ALA A 194 32.08 -28.91 9.64
N SER A 195 32.33 -29.65 8.57
CA SER A 195 31.37 -30.35 7.73
C SER A 195 30.44 -31.26 8.54
N ALA A 196 29.16 -31.30 8.14
CA ALA A 196 28.39 -32.55 8.13
C ALA A 196 27.25 -32.42 7.12
N SER A 197 27.24 -33.38 6.20
CA SER A 197 26.28 -33.54 5.11
C SER A 197 24.88 -33.89 5.60
N SER A 198 23.92 -33.56 4.73
CA SER A 198 22.62 -34.18 4.43
C SER A 198 22.11 -35.30 5.36
N ASP A 199 20.88 -35.15 5.88
CA ASP A 199 19.83 -36.14 5.65
C ASP A 199 18.44 -35.60 5.97
N ALA A 200 17.47 -36.12 5.23
CA ALA A 200 16.09 -35.67 5.14
C ALA A 200 15.13 -36.37 6.13
N SER A 201 13.97 -35.73 6.28
CA SER A 201 12.66 -36.28 6.71
C SER A 201 12.36 -36.37 8.21
N GLY A 202 11.22 -35.79 8.60
CA GLY A 202 10.36 -36.38 9.63
C GLY A 202 9.65 -35.42 10.57
N SER A 203 8.33 -35.32 10.37
CA SER A 203 7.29 -35.04 11.37
C SER A 203 6.94 -33.60 11.74
N ALA A 204 5.71 -33.27 11.36
CA ALA A 204 4.88 -32.23 11.92
C ALA A 204 4.73 -32.36 13.45
N SER A 205 4.75 -31.22 14.13
CA SER A 205 3.87 -31.01 15.28
C SER A 205 3.55 -29.53 15.40
N SER A 206 2.26 -29.23 15.27
CA SER A 206 1.67 -27.92 15.44
C SER A 206 1.85 -27.41 16.87
N ALA A 207 2.40 -26.22 17.01
CA ALA A 207 2.21 -25.38 18.18
C ALA A 207 2.10 -23.93 17.71
N ALA A 208 0.90 -23.56 17.25
CA ALA A 208 0.55 -22.17 17.05
C ALA A 208 0.57 -21.49 18.43
N SER A 209 1.58 -20.67 18.68
CA SER A 209 1.53 -19.68 19.74
C SER A 209 0.62 -18.56 19.24
N GLY A 210 -0.69 -18.76 19.39
CA GLY A 210 -1.66 -17.71 19.15
C GLY A 210 -1.46 -16.62 20.19
N SER A 211 -1.16 -15.39 19.74
CA SER A 211 -1.26 -14.21 20.59
C SER A 211 -2.66 -14.18 21.22
N SER A 212 -2.75 -13.79 22.49
CA SER A 212 -4.01 -13.64 23.23
C SER A 212 -5.05 -12.78 22.49
N ASP A 213 -4.59 -11.90 21.60
CA ASP A 213 -5.42 -11.04 20.76
C ASP A 213 -6.19 -11.81 19.67
N ASP A 214 -5.62 -12.89 19.13
CA ASP A 214 -6.27 -13.74 18.11
C ASP A 214 -7.45 -14.53 18.69
N VAL A 215 -7.34 -14.95 19.95
CA VAL A 215 -8.42 -15.68 20.64
C VAL A 215 -9.57 -14.72 20.95
N LEU A 216 -9.27 -13.50 21.41
CA LEU A 216 -10.27 -12.49 21.69
C LEU A 216 -11.01 -12.06 20.42
N ALA A 217 -10.28 -11.85 19.32
CA ALA A 217 -10.85 -11.47 18.03
C ALA A 217 -11.79 -12.56 17.48
N ARG A 218 -11.41 -13.84 17.59
CA ARG A 218 -12.25 -14.96 17.15
C ARG A 218 -13.50 -15.14 18.03
N VAL A 219 -13.37 -15.00 19.35
CA VAL A 219 -14.51 -15.10 20.27
C VAL A 219 -15.51 -13.96 20.03
N LEU A 220 -15.04 -12.74 19.82
CA LEU A 220 -15.90 -11.60 19.48
C LEU A 220 -16.54 -11.76 18.09
N GLY A 221 -15.79 -12.25 17.10
CA GLY A 221 -16.31 -12.51 15.76
C GLY A 221 -17.41 -13.56 15.73
N ILE A 222 -17.20 -14.70 16.41
CA ILE A 222 -18.20 -15.77 16.52
C ILE A 222 -19.41 -15.29 17.34
N GLY A 223 -19.17 -14.59 18.45
CA GLY A 223 -20.24 -14.02 19.27
C GLY A 223 -21.14 -13.05 18.49
N GLY A 224 -20.54 -12.16 17.69
CA GLY A 224 -21.27 -11.24 16.83
C GLY A 224 -22.13 -11.94 15.77
N LEU A 225 -21.62 -13.02 15.16
CA LEU A 225 -22.36 -13.79 14.15
C LEU A 225 -23.60 -14.48 14.75
N VAL A 226 -23.47 -15.05 15.95
CA VAL A 226 -24.59 -15.69 16.64
C VAL A 226 -25.67 -14.68 17.00
N VAL A 227 -25.30 -13.51 17.55
CA VAL A 227 -26.25 -12.44 17.86
C VAL A 227 -26.94 -11.93 16.59
N GLY A 228 -26.18 -11.74 15.51
CA GLY A 228 -26.73 -11.34 14.20
C GLY A 228 -27.74 -12.34 13.65
N ALA A 229 -27.43 -13.64 13.70
CA ALA A 229 -28.33 -14.69 13.24
C ALA A 229 -29.65 -14.73 14.03
N VAL A 230 -29.59 -14.58 15.35
CA VAL A 230 -30.78 -14.50 16.20
C VAL A 230 -31.63 -13.27 15.85
N GLY A 231 -31.00 -12.12 15.61
CA GLY A 231 -31.68 -10.90 15.16
C GLY A 231 -32.45 -11.10 13.85
N VAL A 232 -31.84 -11.78 12.86
CA VAL A 232 -32.47 -12.10 11.58
C VAL A 232 -33.68 -13.03 11.78
N VAL A 233 -33.57 -14.06 12.62
CA VAL A 233 -34.67 -14.97 12.90
C VAL A 233 -35.85 -14.24 13.56
N ILE A 234 -35.58 -13.37 14.54
CA ILE A 234 -36.63 -12.58 15.21
C ILE A 234 -37.31 -11.64 14.21
N ALA A 235 -36.54 -10.97 13.34
CA ALA A 235 -37.09 -10.09 12.31
C ALA A 235 -37.98 -10.84 11.30
N VAL A 236 -37.58 -12.04 10.87
CA VAL A 236 -38.37 -12.89 9.96
C VAL A 236 -39.66 -13.39 10.64
N VAL A 237 -39.61 -13.76 11.91
CA VAL A 237 -40.80 -14.21 12.66
C VAL A 237 -41.76 -13.04 12.90
N ALA A 238 -41.25 -11.86 13.27
CA ALA A 238 -42.07 -10.66 13.47
C ALA A 238 -42.76 -10.21 12.17
N THR A 239 -42.06 -10.22 11.05
CA THR A 239 -42.62 -9.86 9.72
C THR A 239 -43.62 -10.87 9.18
N ARG A 240 -43.48 -12.16 9.53
CA ARG A 240 -44.50 -13.17 9.18
C ARG A 240 -45.75 -13.05 10.03
N ARG A 241 -45.60 -12.70 11.32
CA ARG A 241 -46.73 -12.55 12.25
C ARG A 241 -47.58 -11.32 11.95
N SER A 242 -46.97 -10.22 11.48
CA SER A 242 -47.68 -9.02 11.04
C SER A 242 -48.40 -9.15 9.70
N ARG A 243 -48.07 -10.17 8.89
CA ARG A 243 -48.79 -10.49 7.63
C ARG A 243 -49.96 -11.47 7.83
N ALA A 244 -50.04 -12.09 9.00
CA ALA A 244 -51.07 -13.08 9.34
C ALA A 244 -52.18 -12.52 10.25
N ALA A 245 -52.10 -11.25 10.63
CA ALA A 245 -53.13 -10.48 11.33
C ALA A 245 -53.70 -9.43 10.38
#